data_AF-A0A2T7D7P1-F1
#
_entry.id   AF-A0A2T7D7P1-F1
#
_cell.length_a   1.000
_cell.length_b   1.000
_cell.length_c   1.000
_cell.angle_alpha   90.00
_cell.angle_beta   90.00
_cell.angle_gamma   90.00
#
_symmetry.space_group_name_H-M   'P 1'
#
loop_
_entity.id
_entity.type
_entity.pdbx_description
1 polymer ?
#
loop_
_entity_poly.entity_id
_entity_poly.type
_entity_poly.pdbx_seq_one_letter_code
_entity_poly.pdbx_strand_id
1 'polypeptide(L)'
;MGISGRVLELVETEPVLRDRVPVVRRFSGGGTVIVDQGTVFVTFICNRSAVEGLQPFPRDIMSWSGQLYGEVFGRYGEFHLRENDYAFSHRKFGGNAQSITKKSLG
;
A
#
# COMPACT_ATOMS: atom_id res chain seq x y z
N MET A 1 -10.78 1.01 -3.57
CA MET A 1 -10.36 1.77 -4.77
C MET A 1 -9.75 3.11 -4.35
N GLY A 2 -8.70 3.59 -5.04
CA GLY A 2 -8.11 4.91 -4.79
C GLY A 2 -9.06 6.06 -5.17
N ILE A 3 -8.76 7.28 -4.68
CA ILE A 3 -9.64 8.45 -4.81
C ILE A 3 -10.02 8.76 -6.28
N SER A 4 -9.07 8.64 -7.22
CA SER A 4 -9.27 8.97 -8.64
C SER A 4 -9.85 7.83 -9.47
N GLY A 5 -10.11 6.66 -8.87
CA GLY A 5 -10.56 5.48 -9.60
C GLY A 5 -12.02 5.57 -10.05
N ARG A 6 -12.29 5.17 -11.29
CA ARG A 6 -13.65 5.00 -11.85
C ARG A 6 -14.06 3.55 -11.76
N VAL A 7 -15.25 3.28 -11.20
CA VAL A 7 -15.74 1.92 -10.94
C VAL A 7 -15.78 1.10 -12.24
N LEU A 8 -16.39 1.67 -13.29
CA LEU A 8 -16.57 1.01 -14.59
C LEU A 8 -15.26 0.69 -15.33
N GLU A 9 -14.12 1.21 -14.87
CA GLU A 9 -12.81 0.96 -15.49
C GLU A 9 -11.94 0.01 -14.69
N LEU A 10 -12.22 -0.12 -13.39
CA LEU A 10 -11.33 -0.80 -12.44
C LEU A 10 -11.98 -2.00 -11.76
N VAL A 11 -13.28 -2.21 -11.98
CA VAL A 11 -14.07 -3.23 -11.30
C VAL A 11 -15.03 -3.87 -12.29
N GLU A 12 -14.99 -5.20 -12.36
CA GLU A 12 -16.02 -6.01 -13.02
C GLU A 12 -17.32 -5.91 -12.22
N THR A 13 -18.26 -5.09 -12.68
CA THR A 13 -19.44 -4.70 -11.91
C THR A 13 -20.41 -5.84 -11.64
N GLU A 14 -20.65 -6.69 -12.64
CA GLU A 14 -21.63 -7.77 -12.58
C GLU A 14 -21.22 -8.85 -11.56
N PRO A 15 -19.96 -9.35 -11.57
CA PRO A 15 -19.49 -10.24 -10.50
C PRO A 15 -19.58 -9.62 -9.12
N VAL A 16 -19.14 -8.36 -8.96
CA VAL A 16 -19.11 -7.68 -7.66
C VAL A 16 -20.51 -7.52 -7.07
N LEU A 17 -21.50 -7.17 -7.90
CA LEU A 17 -22.90 -7.06 -7.48
C LEU A 17 -23.49 -8.42 -7.12
N ARG A 18 -23.27 -9.43 -7.95
CA ARG A 18 -23.76 -10.80 -7.73
C ARG A 18 -23.20 -11.38 -6.43
N ASP A 19 -21.90 -11.21 -6.21
CA ASP A 19 -21.17 -11.78 -5.07
C ASP A 19 -21.23 -10.85 -3.84
N ARG A 20 -21.96 -9.72 -3.96
CA ARG A 20 -22.20 -8.73 -2.90
C ARG A 20 -20.91 -8.20 -2.26
N VAL A 21 -19.88 -7.99 -3.07
CA VAL A 21 -18.59 -7.47 -2.62
C VAL A 21 -18.68 -5.95 -2.49
N PRO A 22 -18.48 -5.36 -1.30
CA PRO A 22 -18.53 -3.91 -1.15
C PRO A 22 -17.39 -3.21 -1.88
N VAL A 23 -17.70 -2.16 -2.64
CA VAL A 23 -16.70 -1.29 -3.28
C VAL A 23 -16.56 0.00 -2.49
N VAL A 24 -15.43 0.17 -1.82
CA VAL A 24 -15.13 1.37 -1.02
C VAL A 24 -14.09 2.24 -1.74
N ARG A 25 -14.35 3.55 -1.82
CA ARG A 25 -13.36 4.55 -2.28
C ARG A 25 -12.64 5.14 -1.05
N ARG A 26 -11.31 5.09 -1.05
CA ARG A 26 -10.48 5.69 0.01
C ARG A 26 -9.95 7.06 -0.39
N PHE A 27 -9.63 7.89 0.60
CA PHE A 27 -9.17 9.27 0.40
C PHE A 27 -7.74 9.38 -0.14
N SER A 28 -6.89 8.37 0.10
CA SER A 28 -5.53 8.34 -0.45
C SER A 28 -5.53 7.97 -1.94
N GLY A 29 -4.51 8.42 -2.66
CA GLY A 29 -4.19 7.94 -4.00
C GLY A 29 -3.78 6.45 -4.04
N GLY A 30 -3.37 5.99 -5.21
CA GLY A 30 -2.94 4.61 -5.48
C GLY A 30 -4.02 3.73 -6.12
N GLY A 31 -3.69 2.48 -6.39
CA GLY A 31 -4.54 1.55 -7.14
C GLY A 31 -5.77 1.02 -6.41
N THR A 32 -6.55 0.20 -7.11
CA THR A 32 -7.60 -0.64 -6.54
C THR A 32 -6.99 -1.90 -5.94
N VAL A 33 -7.50 -2.31 -4.78
CA VAL A 33 -7.07 -3.52 -4.05
C VAL A 33 -8.31 -4.35 -3.75
N ILE A 34 -8.16 -5.67 -3.81
CA ILE A 34 -9.12 -6.63 -3.29
C ILE A 34 -8.74 -6.99 -1.86
N VAL A 35 -9.75 -7.18 -1.01
CA VAL A 35 -9.57 -7.34 0.43
C VAL A 35 -10.49 -8.47 0.89
N ASP A 36 -9.94 -9.40 1.63
CA ASP A 36 -10.64 -10.54 2.23
C ASP A 36 -10.14 -10.79 3.66
N GLN A 37 -10.54 -11.92 4.25
CA GLN A 37 -10.16 -12.31 5.61
C GLN A 37 -8.66 -12.62 5.76
N GLY A 38 -7.94 -12.87 4.66
CA GLY A 38 -6.49 -13.11 4.66
C GLY A 38 -5.66 -11.84 4.48
N THR A 39 -6.31 -10.69 4.26
CA THR A 39 -5.63 -9.42 3.98
C THR A 39 -5.25 -8.70 5.27
N VAL A 40 -3.96 -8.41 5.45
CA VAL A 40 -3.44 -7.65 6.60
C VAL A 40 -3.13 -6.22 6.20
N PHE A 41 -3.69 -5.25 6.95
CA PHE A 41 -3.36 -3.84 6.79
C PHE A 41 -2.36 -3.40 7.87
N VAL A 42 -1.24 -2.82 7.44
CA VAL A 42 -0.25 -2.18 8.31
C VAL A 42 -0.17 -0.71 7.96
N THR A 43 -0.35 0.17 8.95
CA THR A 43 -0.22 1.62 8.78
C THR A 43 0.87 2.16 9.68
N PHE A 44 1.88 2.81 9.10
CA PHE A 44 2.89 3.55 9.84
C PHE A 44 2.47 5.01 9.95
N ILE A 45 2.21 5.48 11.18
CA ILE A 45 1.93 6.88 11.47
C ILE A 45 3.17 7.48 12.12
N CYS A 46 3.87 8.33 11.37
CA CYS A 46 5.18 8.83 11.76
C CYS A 46 5.26 10.35 11.65
N ASN A 47 5.90 10.98 12.63
CA ASN A 47 6.38 12.35 12.47
C ASN A 47 7.55 12.38 11.48
N ARG A 48 7.81 13.53 10.84
CA ARG A 48 8.94 13.72 9.92
C ARG A 48 10.30 13.33 10.55
N SER A 49 10.45 13.48 11.86
CA SER A 49 11.67 13.18 12.60
C SER A 49 11.70 11.79 13.24
N ALA A 50 10.71 10.93 12.97
CA ALA A 50 10.61 9.62 13.63
C ALA A 50 11.69 8.63 13.15
N VAL A 51 12.16 8.79 11.91
CA VAL A 51 13.24 7.99 11.33
C VAL A 51 14.34 8.94 10.91
N GLU A 52 15.52 8.78 11.51
CA GLU A 52 16.67 9.64 11.22
C GLU A 52 17.09 9.52 9.75
N GLY A 53 17.36 10.66 9.12
CA GLY A 53 17.79 10.73 7.72
C GLY A 53 16.71 10.47 6.67
N LEU A 54 15.53 9.96 7.05
CA LEU A 54 14.46 9.64 6.10
C LEU A 54 13.81 10.91 5.55
N GLN A 55 13.95 11.14 4.25
CA GLN A 55 13.26 12.23 3.58
C GLN A 55 11.77 11.89 3.38
N PRO A 56 10.85 12.84 3.57
CA PRO A 56 9.41 12.63 3.43
C PRO A 56 9.00 12.72 1.96
N PHE A 57 9.63 11.91 1.11
CA PHE A 57 9.28 11.75 -0.28
C PHE A 57 8.89 10.30 -0.55
N PRO A 58 7.99 10.05 -1.52
CA PRO A 58 7.46 8.70 -1.73
C PRO A 58 8.52 7.63 -1.93
N ARG A 59 9.56 7.92 -2.73
CA ARG A 59 10.62 6.97 -3.04
C ARG A 59 11.46 6.59 -1.81
N ASP A 60 11.81 7.58 -0.99
CA ASP A 60 12.61 7.37 0.21
C ASP A 60 11.82 6.55 1.24
N ILE A 61 10.55 6.86 1.46
CA ILE A 61 9.65 6.10 2.34
C ILE A 61 9.47 4.66 1.84
N MET A 62 9.32 4.46 0.52
CA MET A 62 9.24 3.11 -0.06
C MET A 62 10.52 2.33 0.18
N SER A 63 11.69 2.91 -0.12
CA SER A 63 12.97 2.26 0.09
C SER A 63 13.17 1.85 1.55
N TRP A 64 12.86 2.76 2.49
CA TRP A 64 12.92 2.47 3.92
C TRP A 64 12.00 1.32 4.32
N SER A 65 10.72 1.35 3.92
CA SER A 65 9.79 0.26 4.23
C SER A 65 10.21 -1.08 3.60
N GLY A 66 10.85 -1.03 2.42
CA GLY A 66 11.44 -2.21 1.77
C GLY A 66 12.58 -2.82 2.59
N GLN A 67 13.44 -2.00 3.20
CA GLN A 67 14.50 -2.49 4.11
C GLN A 67 13.88 -3.12 5.36
N LEU A 68 12.92 -2.44 5.99
CA LEU A 68 12.20 -2.94 7.17
C LEU A 68 11.55 -4.30 6.90
N TYR A 69 10.80 -4.42 5.81
CA TYR A 69 10.15 -5.67 5.44
C TYR A 69 11.13 -6.73 4.93
N GLY A 70 12.29 -6.33 4.41
CA GLY A 70 13.38 -7.24 4.08
C GLY A 70 13.89 -8.01 5.30
N GLU A 71 14.02 -7.36 6.46
CA GLU A 71 14.41 -8.01 7.72
C GLU A 71 13.33 -8.99 8.21
N VAL A 72 12.05 -8.63 8.06
CA VAL A 72 10.91 -9.46 8.50
C VAL A 72 10.72 -10.66 7.58
N PHE A 73 10.77 -10.45 6.26
CA PHE A 73 10.37 -11.43 5.26
C PHE A 73 11.53 -12.19 4.62
N GLY A 74 12.77 -11.69 4.71
CA GLY A 74 13.93 -12.32 4.06
C GLY A 74 14.20 -13.75 4.51
N ARG A 75 13.81 -14.12 5.75
CA ARG A 75 13.91 -15.49 6.25
C ARG A 75 12.87 -16.47 5.67
N TYR A 76 11.84 -15.96 5.00
CA TYR A 76 10.75 -16.76 4.44
C TYR A 76 10.81 -16.90 2.91
N GLY A 77 11.79 -16.25 2.27
CA GLY A 77 12.00 -16.35 0.83
C GLY A 77 12.71 -15.12 0.25
N GLU A 78 12.85 -15.13 -1.06
CA GLU A 78 13.47 -14.04 -1.82
C GLU A 78 12.54 -12.82 -1.87
N PHE A 79 12.66 -11.95 -0.86
CA PHE A 79 11.88 -10.71 -0.79
C PHE A 79 12.46 -9.62 -1.69
N HIS A 80 11.59 -8.90 -2.40
CA HIS A 80 11.94 -7.72 -3.15
C HIS A 80 10.93 -6.60 -2.98
N LEU A 81 11.44 -5.37 -2.96
CA LEU A 81 10.67 -4.19 -3.35
C LEU A 81 10.83 -3.98 -4.86
N ARG A 82 9.72 -4.07 -5.61
CA ARG A 82 9.67 -3.85 -7.06
C ARG A 82 8.72 -2.71 -7.34
N GLU A 83 9.27 -1.56 -7.75
CA GLU A 83 8.53 -0.31 -7.87
C GLU A 83 7.81 0.04 -6.55
N ASN A 84 6.49 -0.15 -6.49
CA ASN A 84 5.65 0.14 -5.32
C ASN A 84 5.14 -1.15 -4.63
N ASP A 85 5.61 -2.32 -5.05
CA ASP A 85 5.07 -3.61 -4.64
C ASP A 85 6.09 -4.43 -3.86
N TYR A 86 5.59 -5.13 -2.84
CA TYR A 86 6.34 -6.14 -2.11
C TYR A 86 6.09 -7.50 -2.76
N ALA A 87 7.16 -8.20 -3.12
CA ALA A 87 7.09 -9.45 -3.85
C ALA A 87 7.99 -10.52 -3.23
N PHE A 88 7.53 -11.77 -3.28
CA PHE A 88 8.39 -12.93 -3.15
C PHE A 88 8.75 -13.41 -4.56
N SER A 89 10.04 -13.39 -4.88
CA SER A 89 10.56 -13.50 -6.24
C SER A 89 9.79 -12.56 -7.18
N HIS A 90 8.97 -13.10 -8.10
CA HIS A 90 8.21 -12.31 -9.08
C HIS A 90 6.73 -12.15 -8.72
N ARG A 91 6.28 -12.66 -7.57
CA ARG A 91 4.86 -12.64 -7.17
C ARG A 91 4.61 -11.57 -6.12
N LYS A 92 3.82 -10.56 -6.50
CA LYS A 92 3.33 -9.54 -5.57
C LYS A 92 2.51 -10.19 -4.47
N PHE A 93 2.79 -9.84 -3.22
CA PHE A 93 1.97 -10.21 -2.06
C PHE A 93 1.54 -8.99 -1.23
N GLY A 94 2.16 -7.83 -1.45
CA GLY A 94 1.80 -6.59 -0.78
C GLY A 94 1.96 -5.39 -1.70
N GLY A 95 1.19 -4.34 -1.42
CA GLY A 95 1.35 -3.04 -2.06
C GLY A 95 1.46 -1.95 -1.01
N ASN A 96 2.12 -0.84 -1.33
CA ASN A 96 2.19 0.31 -0.45
C ASN A 96 1.42 1.51 -1.00
N ALA A 97 0.90 2.33 -0.09
CA ALA A 97 0.29 3.62 -0.39
C ALA A 97 0.67 4.60 0.71
N GLN A 98 0.82 5.88 0.35
CA GLN A 98 1.36 6.88 1.25
C GLN A 98 0.52 8.15 1.22
N SER A 99 0.47 8.83 2.36
CA SER A 99 -0.08 10.17 2.49
C SER A 99 0.91 11.00 3.29
N ILE A 100 1.38 12.10 2.69
CA ILE A 100 2.37 12.99 3.29
C ILE A 100 1.68 14.33 3.49
N THR A 101 1.41 14.68 4.74
CA THR A 101 0.76 15.93 5.11
C THR A 101 1.78 16.85 5.77
N LYS A 102 1.66 18.17 5.52
CA LYS A 102 2.34 19.15 6.37
C LYS A 102 1.69 19.12 7.74
N LYS A 103 2.46 19.41 8.81
CA LYS A 103 1.92 19.63 10.16
C LYS A 103 0.70 20.55 10.03
N SER A 104 -0.50 20.06 10.36
CA SER A 104 -1.60 20.96 10.66
C SER A 104 -1.23 21.65 11.96
N LEU A 105 -1.03 22.95 11.91
CA LEU A 105 -1.03 23.77 13.12
C LEU A 105 -2.44 23.66 13.70
N GLY A 106 -2.59 22.81 14.71
CA GLY A 106 -3.71 22.83 15.65
C GLY A 106 -3.29 23.63 16.87
#